data_AF-A0AAN8ZIC5-F1
#
_entry.id   AF-A0AAN8ZIC5-F1
#
_cell.length_a   1.000
_cell.length_b   1.000
_cell.length_c   1.000
_cell.angle_alpha   90.00
_cell.angle_beta   90.00
_cell.angle_gamma   90.00
#
_symmetry.space_group_name_H-M   'P 1'
#
loop_
_entity.id
_entity.type
_entity.pdbx_description
1 polymer ?
#
loop_
_entity_poly.entity_id
_entity_poly.type
_entity_poly.pdbx_seq_one_letter_code
_entity_poly.pdbx_strand_id
1 'polypeptide(L)'
;MQGTEARLLSSFSLFSLKIPVDTSPPKRRLPPQLPCKDKNLEQSFRFSRRDAAFLSLISISPLSKSDSALAFGISGPKDWLKGQKKKASKFLLAPIDASRNSLQAAYILLMDSNSAKPDDELGEIQRLLKSAARDCVPEERNSFVSFQAKTGVEVCTFRLVVKNASSLLDDKNPVKLEAEAMLDDLIRSFTSLTVLANEVNIQVASSRQKLAGAVKDTISSLGTFEQGIKDCLEV
;
A
#
# COMPACT_ATOMS: atom_id res chain seq x y z
N MET A 1 10.09 42.33 76.55
CA MET A 1 9.22 42.67 75.41
C MET A 1 8.78 41.34 74.81
N GLN A 2 7.61 40.81 75.22
CA GLN A 2 6.36 40.74 74.42
C GLN A 2 6.60 40.09 73.05
N GLY A 3 6.01 38.96 72.63
CA GLY A 3 5.01 38.06 73.23
C GLY A 3 4.55 37.01 72.19
N THR A 4 3.93 35.93 72.70
CA THR A 4 2.88 35.04 72.09
C THR A 4 3.20 34.20 70.85
N GLU A 5 3.27 32.85 70.95
CA GLU A 5 2.18 31.83 70.80
C GLU A 5 1.61 31.76 69.35
N ALA A 6 1.45 30.63 68.66
CA ALA A 6 0.97 29.31 69.08
C ALA A 6 1.36 28.15 68.13
N ARG A 7 1.25 26.93 68.68
CA ARG A 7 1.40 25.57 68.12
C ARG A 7 0.33 25.18 67.08
N LEU A 8 0.64 24.15 66.28
CA LEU A 8 -0.04 22.82 66.19
C LEU A 8 0.30 22.15 64.83
N LEU A 9 1.20 21.16 64.78
CA LEU A 9 1.02 19.70 64.98
C LEU A 9 0.52 18.92 63.76
N SER A 10 1.14 17.73 63.60
CA SER A 10 0.64 16.50 62.96
C SER A 10 0.97 16.34 61.47
N SER A 11 1.51 15.23 60.96
CA SER A 11 2.04 13.99 61.53
C SER A 11 2.86 13.28 60.44
N PHE A 12 3.79 12.46 60.92
CA PHE A 12 4.64 11.55 60.18
C PHE A 12 3.88 10.54 59.32
N SER A 13 4.46 10.16 58.18
CA SER A 13 4.74 8.73 57.91
C SER A 13 5.79 8.56 56.81
N LEU A 14 6.99 8.18 57.26
CA LEU A 14 7.96 7.41 56.49
C LEU A 14 7.38 6.03 56.23
N PHE A 15 7.29 5.62 54.97
CA PHE A 15 7.47 4.21 54.59
C PHE A 15 8.24 4.13 53.28
N SER A 16 9.49 3.71 53.39
CA SER A 16 10.22 3.10 52.27
C SER A 16 9.51 1.80 51.89
N LEU A 17 9.18 1.61 50.61
CA LEU A 17 8.90 0.28 50.08
C LEU A 17 9.83 -0.01 48.91
N LYS A 18 10.71 -0.98 49.16
CA LYS A 18 11.56 -1.68 48.21
C LYS A 18 10.74 -2.14 47.00
N ILE A 19 11.25 -1.89 45.81
CA ILE A 19 10.77 -2.50 44.55
C ILE A 19 11.36 -3.92 44.48
N PRO A 20 10.55 -4.98 44.46
CA PRO A 20 11.01 -6.29 44.05
C PRO A 20 10.97 -6.37 42.51
N VAL A 21 12.12 -6.66 41.91
CA VAL A 21 12.17 -7.23 40.56
C VAL A 21 11.64 -8.66 40.65
N ASP A 22 10.43 -8.88 40.14
CA ASP A 22 9.90 -10.21 39.88
C ASP A 22 10.11 -10.55 38.40
N THR A 23 10.97 -11.54 38.18
CA THR A 23 11.27 -12.14 36.89
C THR A 23 10.29 -13.28 36.67
N SER A 24 9.15 -13.00 36.03
CA SER A 24 8.30 -14.04 35.46
C SER A 24 7.62 -13.54 34.17
N PRO A 25 7.58 -14.35 33.09
CA PRO A 25 6.99 -13.93 31.83
C PRO A 25 5.46 -13.87 31.92
N PRO A 26 4.79 -12.87 31.31
CA PRO A 26 3.33 -12.79 31.34
C PRO A 26 2.71 -13.98 30.58
N LYS A 27 1.92 -14.78 31.29
CA LYS A 27 1.09 -15.87 30.77
C LYS A 27 0.08 -15.27 29.79
N ARG A 28 0.32 -15.41 28.48
CA ARG A 28 -0.65 -15.03 27.43
C ARG A 28 -1.95 -15.78 27.65
N ARG A 29 -3.05 -15.07 27.86
CA ARG A 29 -4.39 -15.64 27.69
C ARG A 29 -4.65 -15.78 26.20
N LEU A 30 -4.92 -17.00 25.75
CA LEU A 30 -5.52 -17.25 24.43
C LEU A 30 -6.89 -16.56 24.38
N PRO A 31 -7.29 -15.97 23.23
CA PRO A 31 -8.67 -15.53 23.02
C PRO A 31 -9.63 -16.73 23.03
N PRO A 32 -10.90 -16.56 23.43
CA PRO A 32 -11.90 -17.62 23.38
C PRO A 32 -12.09 -18.12 21.94
N GLN A 33 -11.93 -19.42 21.74
CA GLN A 33 -12.30 -20.12 20.50
C GLN A 33 -13.83 -20.00 20.33
N LEU A 34 -14.26 -19.26 19.31
CA LEU A 34 -15.60 -19.36 18.77
C LEU A 34 -15.71 -20.72 18.05
N PRO A 35 -16.80 -21.48 18.22
CA PRO A 35 -17.00 -22.73 17.50
C PRO A 35 -17.14 -22.43 16.00
N CYS A 36 -16.11 -22.77 15.23
CA CYS A 36 -16.19 -22.86 13.78
C CYS A 36 -17.10 -24.03 13.45
N LYS A 37 -18.30 -23.75 12.91
CA LYS A 37 -19.09 -24.77 12.23
C LYS A 37 -18.41 -25.04 10.89
N ASP A 38 -17.63 -26.12 10.85
CA ASP A 38 -17.15 -26.75 9.63
C ASP A 38 -18.35 -27.19 8.79
N LYS A 39 -18.70 -26.40 7.77
CA LYS A 39 -19.40 -26.93 6.60
C LYS A 39 -18.32 -27.42 5.64
N ASN A 40 -17.89 -28.65 5.87
CA ASN A 40 -17.25 -29.48 4.86
C ASN A 40 -18.20 -29.56 3.65
N LEU A 41 -17.96 -28.75 2.62
CA LEU A 41 -18.49 -29.02 1.29
C LEU A 41 -17.52 -30.03 0.67
N GLU A 42 -17.68 -31.29 1.10
CA GLU A 42 -17.24 -32.47 0.36
C GLU A 42 -17.92 -32.43 -1.02
N GLN A 43 -17.33 -31.68 -1.96
CA GLN A 43 -17.56 -31.92 -3.37
C GLN A 43 -16.84 -33.23 -3.70
N SER A 44 -17.54 -34.32 -3.39
CA SER A 44 -17.34 -35.62 -4.01
C SER A 44 -17.46 -35.44 -5.52
N PHE A 45 -16.34 -35.13 -6.18
CA PHE A 45 -16.21 -35.38 -7.61
C PHE A 45 -16.19 -36.89 -7.76
N ARG A 46 -17.39 -37.47 -7.89
CA ARG A 46 -17.56 -38.81 -8.44
C ARG A 46 -16.94 -38.82 -9.83
N PHE A 47 -15.73 -39.31 -9.94
CA PHE A 47 -15.22 -39.82 -11.21
C PHE A 47 -16.09 -41.01 -11.60
N SER A 48 -17.03 -40.78 -12.51
CA SER A 48 -17.69 -41.86 -13.23
C SER A 48 -16.65 -42.50 -14.14
N ARG A 49 -16.07 -43.62 -13.68
CA ARG A 49 -15.42 -44.60 -14.54
C ARG A 49 -16.42 -45.01 -15.61
N ARG A 50 -16.16 -44.64 -16.86
CA ARG A 50 -16.76 -45.30 -18.02
C ARG A 50 -15.70 -46.21 -18.60
N ASP A 51 -15.96 -47.49 -18.42
CA ASP A 51 -15.24 -48.58 -19.04
C ASP A 51 -15.33 -48.53 -20.58
N ALA A 52 -14.35 -49.19 -21.16
CA ALA A 52 -13.96 -49.23 -22.56
C ALA A 52 -15.07 -49.60 -23.57
N ALA A 53 -14.91 -49.07 -24.79
CA ALA A 53 -15.19 -49.81 -26.01
C ALA A 53 -14.30 -49.28 -27.15
N PHE A 54 -13.35 -50.11 -27.59
CA PHE A 54 -12.64 -49.96 -28.86
C PHE A 54 -13.56 -50.40 -29.99
N LEU A 55 -13.76 -49.57 -31.02
CA LEU A 55 -14.15 -50.03 -32.37
C LEU A 55 -13.55 -49.12 -33.47
N SER A 56 -12.48 -49.65 -34.07
CA SER A 56 -12.11 -49.72 -35.49
C SER A 56 -12.31 -48.54 -36.46
N LEU A 57 -11.16 -48.08 -36.97
CA LEU A 57 -10.76 -47.75 -38.35
C LEU A 57 -11.84 -47.56 -39.45
N ILE A 58 -11.86 -46.36 -40.04
CA ILE A 58 -12.15 -46.14 -41.47
C ILE A 58 -11.11 -45.13 -42.00
N SER A 59 -10.30 -45.55 -42.98
CA SER A 59 -9.34 -44.72 -43.71
C SER A 59 -9.83 -44.54 -45.14
N ILE A 60 -10.08 -43.31 -45.62
CA ILE A 60 -9.90 -42.87 -47.03
C ILE A 60 -9.68 -41.34 -47.05
N SER A 61 -8.52 -40.88 -47.53
CA SER A 61 -8.21 -39.49 -47.96
C SER A 61 -8.47 -39.36 -49.48
N PRO A 62 -8.67 -38.19 -50.14
CA PRO A 62 -7.82 -36.99 -50.00
C PRO A 62 -8.47 -35.60 -50.22
N LEU A 63 -7.68 -34.57 -49.90
CA LEU A 63 -7.62 -33.23 -50.51
C LEU A 63 -8.92 -32.40 -50.56
N SER A 64 -9.23 -31.75 -49.43
CA SER A 64 -9.83 -30.42 -49.44
C SER A 64 -8.73 -29.43 -49.08
N LYS A 65 -8.48 -28.43 -49.94
CA LYS A 65 -7.62 -27.29 -49.61
C LYS A 65 -7.99 -26.78 -48.22
N SER A 66 -7.07 -26.87 -47.27
CA SER A 66 -7.18 -26.07 -46.06
C SER A 66 -6.87 -24.63 -46.45
N ASP A 67 -7.87 -23.91 -46.95
CA ASP A 67 -7.93 -22.51 -46.59
C ASP A 67 -8.26 -22.47 -45.09
N SER A 68 -7.23 -22.71 -44.27
CA SER A 68 -7.24 -22.33 -42.86
C SER A 68 -7.16 -20.81 -42.80
N ALA A 69 -8.19 -20.14 -43.33
CA ALA A 69 -8.60 -18.85 -42.84
C ALA A 69 -9.30 -19.08 -41.50
N LEU A 70 -8.53 -19.48 -40.48
CA LEU A 70 -8.88 -19.17 -39.09
C LEU A 70 -8.65 -17.67 -38.89
N ALA A 71 -9.43 -16.85 -39.60
CA ALA A 71 -9.67 -15.45 -39.27
C ALA A 71 -10.73 -15.36 -38.15
N PHE A 72 -10.74 -16.34 -37.24
CA PHE A 72 -11.44 -16.24 -35.97
C PHE A 72 -10.58 -15.35 -35.08
N GLY A 73 -11.07 -14.14 -34.80
CA GLY A 73 -10.45 -13.11 -33.97
C GLY A 73 -10.31 -13.47 -32.50
N ILE A 74 -9.78 -14.65 -32.19
CA ILE A 74 -9.24 -14.98 -30.88
C ILE A 74 -7.85 -14.32 -30.81
N SER A 75 -7.90 -13.06 -30.40
CA SER A 75 -6.83 -12.35 -29.71
C SER A 75 -5.91 -13.34 -28.99
N GLY A 76 -4.62 -13.36 -29.35
CA GLY A 76 -3.67 -14.35 -28.81
C GLY A 76 -3.57 -14.28 -27.28
N PRO A 77 -2.96 -15.28 -26.61
CA PRO A 77 -2.89 -15.31 -25.14
C PRO A 77 -2.35 -14.01 -24.51
N LYS A 78 -1.38 -13.35 -25.17
CA LYS A 78 -0.81 -12.06 -24.75
C LYS A 78 -1.84 -10.93 -24.81
N ASP A 79 -2.60 -10.85 -25.90
CA ASP A 79 -3.60 -9.80 -26.10
C ASP A 79 -4.82 -10.02 -25.22
N TRP A 80 -5.23 -11.27 -24.99
CA TRP A 80 -6.23 -11.62 -23.99
C TRP A 80 -5.82 -11.15 -22.59
N LEU A 81 -4.57 -11.42 -22.19
CA LEU A 81 -4.03 -10.99 -20.89
C LEU A 81 -3.95 -9.46 -20.77
N LYS A 82 -3.57 -8.77 -21.86
CA LYS A 82 -3.61 -7.31 -21.94
C LYS A 82 -5.02 -6.77 -21.71
N GLY A 83 -6.02 -7.39 -22.32
CA GLY A 83 -7.44 -7.08 -22.08
C GLY A 83 -7.87 -7.28 -20.62
N GLN A 84 -7.34 -8.30 -19.93
CA GLN A 84 -7.62 -8.51 -18.49
C GLN A 84 -6.99 -7.43 -17.62
N LYS A 85 -5.73 -7.06 -17.88
CA LYS A 85 -5.05 -6.00 -17.13
C LYS A 85 -5.74 -4.64 -17.28
N LYS A 86 -6.16 -4.30 -18.49
CA LYS A 86 -6.96 -3.11 -18.78
C LYS A 86 -8.26 -3.08 -17.96
N LYS A 87 -8.98 -4.19 -17.88
CA LYS A 87 -10.21 -4.32 -17.06
C LYS A 87 -9.94 -4.24 -15.55
N ALA A 88 -8.79 -4.72 -15.11
CA ALA A 88 -8.37 -4.71 -13.71
C ALA A 88 -7.60 -3.44 -13.30
N SER A 89 -7.37 -2.50 -14.23
CA SER A 89 -6.54 -1.30 -14.04
C SER A 89 -6.89 -0.49 -12.79
N LYS A 90 -8.19 -0.35 -12.48
CA LYS A 90 -8.66 0.34 -11.26
C LYS A 90 -8.04 -0.18 -9.96
N PHE A 91 -7.72 -1.48 -9.88
CA PHE A 91 -7.11 -2.07 -8.69
C PHE A 91 -5.60 -1.79 -8.61
N LEU A 92 -4.95 -1.60 -9.76
CA LEU A 92 -3.56 -1.17 -9.83
C LEU A 92 -3.40 0.31 -9.48
N LEU A 93 -4.40 1.13 -9.84
CA LEU A 93 -4.40 2.57 -9.57
C LEU A 93 -4.85 2.92 -8.14
N ALA A 94 -5.58 2.04 -7.44
CA ALA A 94 -6.10 2.31 -6.11
C ALA A 94 -5.05 2.78 -5.06
N PRO A 95 -3.82 2.23 -4.99
CA PRO A 95 -2.78 2.74 -4.10
C PRO A 95 -2.34 4.17 -4.44
N ILE A 96 -2.34 4.53 -5.74
CA ILE A 96 -2.00 5.86 -6.23
C ILE A 96 -3.09 6.85 -5.80
N ASP A 97 -4.36 6.48 -5.97
CA ASP A 97 -5.50 7.29 -5.52
C ASP A 97 -5.49 7.50 -4.00
N ALA A 98 -5.20 6.46 -3.22
CA ALA A 98 -5.08 6.57 -1.77
C ALA A 98 -3.97 7.55 -1.34
N SER A 99 -2.81 7.49 -2.02
CA SER A 99 -1.70 8.40 -1.79
C SER A 99 -2.08 9.84 -2.16
N ARG A 100 -2.72 10.05 -3.32
CA ARG A 100 -3.23 11.36 -3.76
C ARG A 100 -4.22 11.95 -2.76
N ASN A 101 -5.20 11.19 -2.31
CA ASN A 101 -6.21 11.66 -1.36
C ASN A 101 -5.56 12.10 -0.04
N SER A 102 -4.54 11.37 0.43
CA SER A 102 -3.79 11.71 1.63
C SER A 102 -3.01 13.03 1.44
N LEU A 103 -2.32 13.22 0.30
CA LEU A 103 -1.63 14.47 -0.02
C LEU A 103 -2.59 15.65 -0.15
N GLN A 104 -3.75 15.47 -0.80
CA GLN A 104 -4.76 16.50 -0.96
C GLN A 104 -5.35 16.93 0.38
N ALA A 105 -5.64 15.98 1.27
CA ALA A 105 -6.08 16.28 2.62
C ALA A 105 -5.03 17.11 3.39
N ALA A 106 -3.75 16.73 3.28
CA ALA A 106 -2.65 17.49 3.91
C ALA A 106 -2.53 18.90 3.32
N TYR A 107 -2.67 19.04 2.00
CA TYR A 107 -2.65 20.34 1.32
C TYR A 107 -3.79 21.24 1.78
N ILE A 108 -5.01 20.72 1.89
CA ILE A 108 -6.18 21.48 2.38
C ILE A 108 -5.93 21.97 3.80
N LEU A 109 -5.44 21.11 4.69
CA LEU A 109 -5.08 21.52 6.05
C LEU A 109 -4.04 22.63 6.02
N LEU A 110 -2.96 22.49 5.26
CA LEU A 110 -1.92 23.52 5.13
C LEU A 110 -2.43 24.85 4.57
N MET A 111 -3.51 24.87 3.79
CA MET A 111 -4.12 26.12 3.30
C MET A 111 -5.14 26.71 4.27
N ASP A 112 -5.74 25.90 5.14
CA ASP A 112 -6.71 26.36 6.12
C ASP A 112 -6.03 26.99 7.33
N SER A 113 -5.94 28.32 7.35
CA SER A 113 -5.16 29.08 8.33
C SER A 113 -5.87 29.28 9.68
N ASN A 114 -7.05 28.71 9.89
CA ASN A 114 -7.95 29.06 11.01
C ASN A 114 -8.01 28.02 12.14
N SER A 115 -6.95 27.22 12.35
CA SER A 115 -7.01 26.16 13.37
C SER A 115 -6.89 26.72 14.79
N ALA A 116 -7.83 26.29 15.66
CA ALA A 116 -7.80 26.63 17.09
C ALA A 116 -6.73 25.85 17.87
N LYS A 117 -6.10 24.84 17.24
CA LYS A 117 -5.13 23.92 17.84
C LYS A 117 -4.05 23.51 16.82
N PRO A 118 -2.94 24.26 16.73
CA PRO A 118 -1.92 24.05 15.70
C PRO A 118 -1.13 22.74 15.87
N ASP A 119 -0.98 22.24 17.11
CA ASP A 119 -0.23 21.00 17.38
C ASP A 119 -0.98 19.76 16.91
N ASP A 120 -2.30 19.72 17.10
CA ASP A 120 -3.18 18.64 16.60
C ASP A 120 -3.15 18.61 15.06
N GLU A 121 -3.14 19.79 14.43
CA GLU A 121 -3.06 19.95 12.98
C GLU A 121 -1.72 19.45 12.42
N LEU A 122 -0.60 19.80 13.06
CA LEU A 122 0.73 19.32 12.67
C LEU A 122 0.81 17.79 12.73
N GLY A 123 0.29 17.20 13.80
CA GLY A 123 0.24 15.74 13.96
C GLY A 123 -0.55 15.07 12.83
N GLU A 124 -1.70 15.64 12.47
CA GLU A 124 -2.53 15.13 11.37
C GLU A 124 -1.87 15.29 10.00
N ILE A 125 -1.24 16.44 9.72
CA ILE A 125 -0.48 16.67 8.48
C ILE A 125 0.63 15.62 8.37
N GLN A 126 1.43 15.41 9.42
CA GLN A 126 2.49 14.40 9.41
C GLN A 126 1.94 12.99 9.21
N ARG A 127 0.81 12.65 9.83
CA ARG A 127 0.14 11.36 9.65
C ARG A 127 -0.29 11.15 8.19
N LEU A 128 -0.86 12.18 7.56
CA LEU A 128 -1.29 12.14 6.16
C LEU A 128 -0.09 12.01 5.20
N LEU A 129 0.99 12.75 5.45
CA LEU A 129 2.21 12.65 4.63
C LEU A 129 2.86 11.26 4.73
N LYS A 130 2.95 10.68 5.94
CA LYS A 130 3.41 9.31 6.15
C LYS A 130 2.52 8.28 5.45
N SER A 131 1.20 8.46 5.54
CA SER A 131 0.22 7.63 4.85
C SER A 131 0.39 7.67 3.33
N ALA A 132 0.60 8.87 2.76
CA ALA A 132 0.83 9.06 1.34
C ALA A 132 2.12 8.41 0.82
N ALA A 133 3.20 8.51 1.62
CA ALA A 133 4.51 8.00 1.24
C ALA A 133 4.63 6.46 1.36
N ARG A 134 3.77 5.81 2.15
CA ARG A 134 3.85 4.39 2.53
C ARG A 134 4.10 3.43 1.36
N ASP A 135 3.38 3.61 0.26
CA ASP A 135 3.45 2.69 -0.89
C ASP A 135 4.52 3.12 -1.91
N CYS A 136 5.05 4.34 -1.80
CA CYS A 136 6.06 4.91 -2.70
C CYS A 136 7.49 4.69 -2.19
N VAL A 137 7.74 5.06 -0.93
CA VAL A 137 9.05 4.98 -0.31
C VAL A 137 9.06 3.71 0.53
N PRO A 138 9.84 2.69 0.15
CA PRO A 138 10.11 1.58 1.06
C PRO A 138 11.00 2.12 2.18
N GLU A 139 10.40 2.78 3.20
CA GLU A 139 11.06 2.92 4.49
C GLU A 139 11.51 1.54 4.97
N GLU A 140 12.58 1.48 5.75
CA GLU A 140 13.04 0.26 6.40
C GLU A 140 11.86 -0.41 7.10
N ARG A 141 11.32 -1.40 6.42
CA ARG A 141 10.11 -2.06 6.83
C ARG A 141 10.39 -2.68 8.19
N ASN A 142 9.62 -2.25 9.19
CA ASN A 142 9.60 -2.83 10.53
C ASN A 142 9.76 -4.36 10.42
N SER A 143 10.57 -4.97 11.30
CA SER A 143 10.97 -6.39 11.21
C SER A 143 9.81 -7.37 10.92
N PHE A 144 8.59 -7.03 11.35
CA PHE A 144 7.35 -7.74 11.06
C PHE A 144 6.97 -7.80 9.56
N VAL A 145 7.05 -6.68 8.83
CA VAL A 145 6.72 -6.65 7.40
C VAL A 145 7.82 -7.33 6.58
N SER A 146 9.09 -7.26 7.05
CA SER A 146 10.17 -8.06 6.47
C SER A 146 9.95 -9.57 6.65
N PHE A 147 9.32 -9.99 7.75
CA PHE A 147 8.93 -11.38 7.97
C PHE A 147 7.77 -11.80 7.07
N GLN A 148 6.75 -10.96 6.88
CA GLN A 148 5.65 -11.23 5.94
C GLN A 148 6.11 -11.30 4.48
N ALA A 149 7.05 -10.44 4.08
CA ALA A 149 7.65 -10.52 2.75
C ALA A 149 8.33 -11.89 2.51
N LYS A 150 8.94 -12.48 3.55
CA LYS A 150 9.51 -13.85 3.49
C LYS A 150 8.45 -14.95 3.40
N THR A 151 7.20 -14.67 3.76
CA THR A 151 6.07 -15.63 3.63
C THR A 151 5.39 -15.59 2.26
N GLY A 152 5.91 -14.80 1.31
CA GLY A 152 5.34 -14.67 -0.04
C GLY A 152 4.18 -13.69 -0.16
N VAL A 153 3.87 -12.94 0.92
CA VAL A 153 2.90 -11.84 0.90
C VAL A 153 3.66 -10.53 0.79
N GLU A 154 3.78 -10.01 -0.43
CA GLU A 154 4.38 -8.69 -0.65
C GLU A 154 3.36 -7.58 -0.43
N VAL A 155 3.72 -6.56 0.35
CA VAL A 155 2.94 -5.32 0.43
C VAL A 155 3.04 -4.61 -0.91
N CYS A 156 1.89 -4.26 -1.50
CA CYS A 156 1.85 -3.51 -2.76
C CYS A 156 2.67 -2.23 -2.63
N THR A 157 3.56 -2.00 -3.58
CA THR A 157 4.33 -0.75 -3.71
C THR A 157 4.15 -0.21 -5.11
N PHE A 158 4.43 1.08 -5.29
CA PHE A 158 4.46 1.67 -6.63
C PHE A 158 5.43 0.95 -7.57
N ARG A 159 6.53 0.38 -7.04
CA ARG A 159 7.42 -0.49 -7.80
C ARG A 159 6.75 -1.77 -8.29
N LEU A 160 5.89 -2.39 -7.48
CA LEU A 160 5.08 -3.54 -7.90
C LEU A 160 3.98 -3.14 -8.87
N VAL A 161 3.40 -1.94 -8.72
CA VAL A 161 2.44 -1.38 -9.69
C VAL A 161 3.08 -1.23 -11.06
N VAL A 162 4.27 -0.62 -11.16
CA VAL A 162 5.02 -0.49 -12.43
C VAL A 162 5.30 -1.86 -13.02
N LYS A 163 5.88 -2.78 -12.23
CA LYS A 163 6.21 -4.14 -12.70
C LYS A 163 4.98 -4.88 -13.20
N ASN A 164 3.83 -4.72 -12.52
CA ASN A 164 2.59 -5.34 -12.96
C ASN A 164 2.09 -4.69 -14.26
N ALA A 165 2.03 -3.37 -14.34
CA ALA A 165 1.54 -2.65 -15.51
C ALA A 165 2.38 -2.96 -16.77
N SER A 166 3.71 -2.95 -16.64
CA SER A 166 4.64 -3.13 -17.75
C SER A 166 4.99 -4.58 -18.08
N SER A 167 4.47 -5.57 -17.34
CA SER A 167 4.92 -6.97 -17.47
C SER A 167 4.63 -7.65 -18.83
N LEU A 168 3.84 -7.02 -19.71
CA LEU A 168 3.56 -7.50 -21.07
C LEU A 168 4.38 -6.76 -22.15
N LEU A 169 5.10 -5.71 -21.74
CA LEU A 169 6.00 -4.94 -22.56
C LEU A 169 7.41 -5.54 -22.47
N ASP A 170 8.16 -5.39 -23.56
CA ASP A 170 9.57 -5.80 -23.58
C ASP A 170 10.42 -4.87 -22.71
N ASP A 171 11.55 -5.36 -22.20
CA ASP A 171 12.41 -4.60 -21.28
C ASP A 171 12.98 -3.30 -21.88
N LYS A 172 13.09 -3.24 -23.21
CA LYS A 172 13.56 -2.05 -23.95
C LYS A 172 12.41 -1.17 -24.46
N ASN A 173 11.17 -1.46 -24.07
CA ASN A 173 10.03 -0.68 -24.49
C ASN A 173 10.10 0.74 -23.87
N PRO A 174 10.00 1.81 -24.69
CA PRO A 174 10.15 3.18 -24.19
C PRO A 174 9.11 3.53 -23.11
N VAL A 175 7.87 3.05 -23.24
CA VAL A 175 6.80 3.32 -22.26
C VAL A 175 7.12 2.70 -20.90
N LYS A 176 7.71 1.50 -20.89
CA LYS A 176 8.16 0.84 -19.65
C LYS A 176 9.29 1.63 -18.99
N LEU A 177 10.30 2.02 -19.77
CA LEU A 177 11.45 2.78 -19.26
C LEU A 177 11.05 4.15 -18.73
N GLU A 178 10.12 4.82 -19.40
CA GLU A 178 9.57 6.10 -18.97
C GLU A 178 8.77 5.97 -17.67
N ALA A 179 7.91 4.94 -17.54
CA ALA A 179 7.19 4.69 -16.29
C ALA A 179 8.12 4.37 -15.10
N GLU A 180 9.24 3.67 -15.35
CA GLU A 180 10.27 3.42 -14.34
C GLU A 180 10.99 4.73 -13.94
N ALA A 181 11.34 5.59 -14.89
CA ALA A 181 11.94 6.90 -14.61
C ALA A 181 10.99 7.81 -13.81
N MET A 182 9.71 7.85 -14.17
CA MET A 182 8.68 8.60 -13.44
C MET A 182 8.52 8.10 -11.99
N LEU A 183 8.67 6.80 -11.75
CA LEU A 183 8.69 6.26 -10.39
C LEU A 183 9.89 6.77 -9.60
N ASP A 184 11.09 6.80 -10.19
CA ASP A 184 12.28 7.29 -9.51
C ASP A 184 12.19 8.79 -9.19
N ASP A 185 11.60 9.58 -10.08
CA ASP A 185 11.29 11.00 -9.84
C ASP A 185 10.27 11.21 -8.72
N LEU A 186 9.23 10.36 -8.68
CA LEU A 186 8.24 10.37 -7.60
C LEU A 186 8.87 10.01 -6.25
N ILE A 187 9.73 8.99 -6.20
CA ILE A 187 10.46 8.61 -4.99
C ILE A 187 11.32 9.78 -4.50
N ARG A 188 12.02 10.47 -5.41
CA ARG A 188 12.82 11.65 -5.06
C ARG A 188 11.95 12.79 -4.51
N SER A 189 10.78 13.00 -5.10
CA SER A 189 9.81 14.01 -4.66
C SER A 189 9.30 13.71 -3.25
N PHE A 190 8.87 12.47 -2.97
CA PHE A 190 8.46 12.05 -1.63
C PHE A 190 9.59 12.13 -0.61
N THR A 191 10.82 11.74 -0.99
CA THR A 191 11.97 11.83 -0.08
C THR A 191 12.24 13.28 0.31
N SER A 192 12.23 14.20 -0.66
CA SER A 192 12.42 15.63 -0.43
C SER A 192 11.29 16.22 0.44
N LEU A 193 10.04 15.82 0.18
CA LEU A 193 8.88 16.22 0.98
C LEU A 193 8.99 15.74 2.43
N THR A 194 9.39 14.49 2.66
CA THR A 194 9.56 13.93 4.01
C THR A 194 10.65 14.68 4.78
N VAL A 195 11.79 14.97 4.16
CA VAL A 195 12.85 15.78 4.78
C VAL A 195 12.31 17.16 5.17
N LEU A 196 11.65 17.85 4.24
CA LEU A 196 11.10 19.18 4.49
C LEU A 196 10.03 19.18 5.61
N ALA A 197 9.17 18.17 5.63
CA ALA A 197 8.10 18.04 6.63
C ALA A 197 8.64 17.83 8.06
N ASN A 198 9.84 17.26 8.20
CA ASN A 198 10.49 17.09 9.50
C ASN A 198 11.22 18.37 9.97
N GLU A 199 11.58 19.27 9.05
CA GLU A 199 12.32 20.50 9.34
C GLU A 199 11.41 21.73 9.56
N VAL A 200 10.24 21.75 8.91
CA VAL A 200 9.36 22.93 8.87
C VAL A 200 8.58 23.13 10.16
N ASN A 201 8.61 24.36 10.69
CA ASN A 201 7.64 24.83 11.68
C ASN A 201 6.41 25.42 10.98
N ILE A 202 5.29 24.68 10.97
CA ILE A 202 4.06 25.09 10.27
C ILE A 202 3.35 26.30 10.90
N GLN A 203 3.74 26.73 12.10
CA GLN A 203 3.23 27.97 12.70
C GLN A 203 3.79 29.22 11.98
N VAL A 204 4.92 29.07 11.28
CA VAL A 204 5.50 30.14 10.48
C VAL A 204 4.85 30.11 9.09
N ALA A 205 4.11 31.16 8.74
CA ALA A 205 3.36 31.25 7.48
C ALA A 205 4.20 30.96 6.23
N SER A 206 5.43 31.48 6.15
CA SER A 206 6.33 31.22 5.01
C SER A 206 6.76 29.75 4.92
N SER A 207 6.97 29.10 6.06
CA SER A 207 7.37 27.69 6.11
C SER A 207 6.20 26.77 5.79
N ARG A 208 4.99 27.10 6.27
CA ARG A 208 3.73 26.44 5.91
C ARG A 208 3.47 26.52 4.40
N GLN A 209 3.63 27.70 3.81
CA GLN A 209 3.48 27.89 2.37
C GLN A 209 4.53 27.11 1.56
N LYS A 210 5.78 27.07 2.03
CA LYS A 210 6.84 26.26 1.43
C LYS A 210 6.50 24.76 1.45
N LEU A 211 6.02 24.24 2.59
CA LEU A 211 5.59 22.86 2.70
C LEU A 211 4.39 22.56 1.78
N ALA A 212 3.41 23.45 1.72
CA ALA A 212 2.26 23.31 0.82
C ALA A 212 2.68 23.30 -0.66
N GLY A 213 3.65 24.13 -1.04
CA GLY A 213 4.28 24.09 -2.37
C GLY A 213 4.87 22.71 -2.68
N ALA A 214 5.69 22.18 -1.77
CA ALA A 214 6.29 20.85 -1.94
C ALA A 214 5.24 19.72 -1.99
N VAL A 215 4.16 19.81 -1.20
CA VAL A 215 3.03 18.86 -1.29
C VAL A 215 2.39 18.92 -2.67
N LYS A 216 2.14 20.13 -3.19
CA LYS A 216 1.57 20.34 -4.52
C LYS A 216 2.46 19.78 -5.62
N ASP A 217 3.77 20.02 -5.55
CA ASP A 217 4.75 19.49 -6.51
C ASP A 217 4.77 17.95 -6.49
N THR A 218 4.66 17.35 -5.29
CA THR A 218 4.57 15.89 -5.13
C THR A 218 3.27 15.34 -5.72
N ILE A 219 2.13 16.04 -5.55
CA ILE A 219 0.86 15.67 -6.20
C ILE A 219 1.01 15.69 -7.73
N SER A 220 1.69 16.70 -8.29
CA SER A 220 1.96 16.78 -9.72
C SER A 220 2.83 15.62 -10.20
N SER A 221 3.92 15.30 -9.49
CA SER A 221 4.77 14.15 -9.79
C SER A 221 3.99 12.82 -9.72
N LEU A 222 3.11 12.66 -8.73
CA LEU A 222 2.24 11.49 -8.59
C LEU A 222 1.27 11.37 -9.77
N GLY A 223 0.78 12.49 -10.29
CA GLY A 223 -0.05 12.54 -11.51
C GLY A 223 0.71 12.08 -12.75
N THR A 224 1.96 12.53 -12.93
CA THR A 224 2.82 12.08 -14.04
C THR A 224 3.10 10.57 -13.93
N PHE A 225 3.43 10.08 -12.74
CA PHE A 225 3.61 8.66 -12.48
C PHE A 225 2.36 7.84 -12.82
N GLU A 226 1.18 8.29 -12.40
CA GLU A 226 -0.08 7.63 -12.75
C GLU A 226 -0.26 7.53 -14.26
N GLN A 227 0.07 8.60 -15.00
CA GLN A 227 -0.05 8.60 -16.45
C GLN A 227 0.87 7.53 -17.07
N GLY A 228 2.13 7.42 -16.61
CA GLY A 228 3.02 6.35 -17.08
C GLY A 228 2.47 4.94 -16.82
N ILE A 229 1.77 4.72 -15.70
CA ILE A 229 1.07 3.45 -15.43
C ILE A 229 -0.08 3.23 -16.42
N LYS A 230 -0.88 4.27 -16.69
CA LYS A 230 -1.98 4.20 -17.65
C LYS A 230 -1.48 3.93 -19.07
N ASP A 231 -0.38 4.54 -19.46
CA ASP A 231 0.25 4.33 -20.76
C ASP A 231 0.74 2.87 -20.92
N CYS A 232 1.33 2.29 -19.88
CA CYS A 232 1.69 0.86 -19.87
C CYS A 232 0.47 -0.07 -20.04
N LEU A 233 -0.70 0.35 -19.55
CA LEU A 233 -1.96 -0.40 -19.57
C LEU A 233 -2.84 -0.06 -20.78
N GLU A 234 -2.49 0.98 -21.54
CA GLU A 234 -3.29 1.59 -22.61
C GLU A 234 -4.72 1.95 -22.18
N VAL A 235 -4.87 2.63 -21.03
CA VAL A 235 -6.16 3.04 -20.42
C VAL A 235 -6.35 4.54 -20.26
#